data_AF-A0A2Z6URN7-F1
#
_entry.id   AF-A0A2Z6URN7-F1
#
_cell.length_a   1.000
_cell.length_b   1.000
_cell.length_c   1.000
_cell.angle_alpha   90.00
_cell.angle_beta   90.00
_cell.angle_gamma   90.00
#
_symmetry.space_group_name_H-M   'P 1'
#
loop_
_entity.id
_entity.type
_entity.pdbx_description
1 polymer ?
#
loop_
_entity_poly.entity_id
_entity_poly.type
_entity_poly.pdbx_seq_one_letter_code
_entity_poly.pdbx_strand_id
1 'polypeptide(L)'
;MAVRTFQRATGTSFTKANLSYAQFIQSTLTGCDFSNSDISNAKFYKANLRNSVLTNINADGTDFSVAILKGAYIQNCRINDNTKFDDVIWSRKAKTGWLDFSNQDIRNYSFKDDQNLVGANFRNADIRGCDFTNANLEGANFSGVKTGRSRTQEIILMAVVFGILIQGVFASAVAFKFVNASLIEFAGAVVGSLVFPLGITFTFLFIFSLAPIVDNLSFIL
;
A
#
# COMPACT_ATOMS: atom_id res chain seq x y z
N MET A 1 12.28 11.53 31.61
CA MET A 1 11.94 12.69 32.46
C MET A 1 11.90 13.90 31.51
N ALA A 2 10.77 14.48 31.09
CA ALA A 2 9.46 14.67 31.70
C ALA A 2 8.32 14.34 30.73
N VAL A 3 7.26 13.69 31.23
CA VAL A 3 5.95 13.60 30.57
C VAL A 3 5.34 15.00 30.66
N ARG A 4 5.65 15.87 29.71
CA ARG A 4 4.95 17.16 29.57
C ARG A 4 3.63 16.88 28.88
N THR A 5 2.56 16.76 29.67
CA THR A 5 1.20 16.78 29.14
C THR A 5 0.91 18.19 28.63
N PHE A 6 1.06 18.41 27.32
CA PHE A 6 0.73 19.70 26.73
C PHE A 6 -0.80 19.77 26.59
N GLN A 7 -1.48 20.46 27.51
CA GLN A 7 -2.93 20.62 27.40
C GLN A 7 -3.31 21.61 26.27
N ARG A 8 -2.48 22.64 26.03
CA ARG A 8 -2.74 23.66 25.02
C ARG A 8 -1.46 24.38 24.57
N ALA A 9 -1.21 24.40 23.27
CA ALA A 9 -0.21 25.21 22.60
C ALA A 9 -0.82 25.68 21.27
N THR A 10 -0.84 26.98 20.97
CA THR A 10 -1.41 27.49 19.71
C THR A 10 -0.36 28.34 19.03
N GLY A 11 -0.05 28.04 17.76
CA GLY A 11 0.98 28.76 17.00
C GLY A 11 2.41 28.55 17.52
N THR A 12 2.62 27.64 18.46
CA THR A 12 3.93 27.36 19.05
C THR A 12 4.82 26.60 18.07
N SER A 13 6.09 26.99 17.98
CA SER A 13 7.11 26.24 17.24
C SER A 13 7.75 25.18 18.14
N PHE A 14 7.72 23.95 17.65
CA PHE A 14 8.43 22.76 18.11
C PHE A 14 9.47 22.31 17.08
N THR A 15 9.90 23.22 16.20
CA THR A 15 10.83 22.93 15.10
C THR A 15 12.12 22.33 15.66
N LYS A 16 12.57 21.19 15.11
CA LYS A 16 13.76 20.43 15.56
C LYS A 16 13.71 19.89 17.01
N ALA A 17 12.55 19.92 17.66
CA ALA A 17 12.42 19.39 19.01
C ALA A 17 12.50 17.85 19.03
N ASN A 18 13.06 17.29 20.11
CA ASN A 18 12.84 15.88 20.44
C ASN A 18 11.60 15.77 21.34
N LEU A 19 10.54 15.23 20.76
CA LEU A 19 9.23 14.98 21.36
C LEU A 19 8.91 13.48 21.33
N SER A 20 9.93 12.62 21.24
CA SER A 20 9.74 11.18 21.31
C SER A 20 9.01 10.81 22.61
N TYR A 21 8.02 9.91 22.51
CA TYR A 21 7.14 9.49 23.61
C TYR A 21 6.32 10.62 24.27
N ALA A 22 6.25 11.81 23.68
CA ALA A 22 5.48 12.93 24.23
C ALA A 22 3.98 12.62 24.26
N GLN A 23 3.26 13.18 25.24
CA GLN A 23 1.82 12.99 25.39
C GLN A 23 1.06 14.28 25.09
N PHE A 24 0.38 14.28 23.95
CA PHE A 24 -0.47 15.34 23.41
C PHE A 24 -1.95 14.90 23.34
N ILE A 25 -2.34 13.92 24.15
CA ILE A 25 -3.70 13.34 24.16
C ILE A 25 -4.72 14.46 24.45
N GLN A 26 -5.73 14.60 23.57
CA GLN A 26 -6.79 15.61 23.64
C GLN A 26 -6.28 17.07 23.72
N SER A 27 -5.05 17.32 23.30
CA SER A 27 -4.44 18.65 23.34
C SER A 27 -4.98 19.58 22.24
N THR A 28 -4.95 20.88 22.49
CA THR A 28 -5.14 21.89 21.43
C THR A 28 -3.77 22.33 20.92
N LEU A 29 -3.47 22.05 19.66
CA LEU A 29 -2.18 22.27 18.97
C LEU A 29 -2.32 23.05 17.66
N THR A 30 -3.41 23.80 17.52
CA THR A 30 -3.78 24.51 16.29
C THR A 30 -2.66 25.47 15.85
N GLY A 31 -2.23 25.35 14.60
CA GLY A 31 -1.23 26.24 14.00
C GLY A 31 0.20 26.02 14.48
N CYS A 32 0.47 24.98 15.27
CA CYS A 32 1.82 24.67 15.73
C CYS A 32 2.73 24.19 14.59
N ASP A 33 4.03 24.46 14.71
CA ASP A 33 5.03 24.00 13.75
C ASP A 33 5.91 22.90 14.37
N PHE A 34 5.80 21.68 13.86
CA PHE A 34 6.58 20.50 14.25
C PHE A 34 7.74 20.22 13.28
N SER A 35 8.09 21.12 12.37
CA SER A 35 9.02 20.82 11.28
C SER A 35 10.38 20.33 11.77
N ASN A 36 10.90 19.26 11.17
CA ASN A 36 12.17 18.62 11.51
C ASN A 36 12.24 18.06 12.95
N SER A 37 11.11 17.86 13.62
CA SER A 37 11.06 17.28 14.97
C SER A 37 11.01 15.74 14.96
N ASP A 38 11.44 15.14 16.06
CA ASP A 38 11.21 13.72 16.34
C ASP A 38 9.98 13.58 17.24
N ILE A 39 8.89 13.04 16.71
CA ILE A 39 7.65 12.75 17.46
C ILE A 39 7.41 11.24 17.56
N SER A 40 8.45 10.41 17.39
CA SER A 40 8.33 8.95 17.43
C SER A 40 7.71 8.47 18.75
N ASN A 41 6.79 7.52 18.68
CA ASN A 41 6.03 6.98 19.81
C ASN A 41 5.20 8.02 20.60
N ALA A 42 5.04 9.24 20.09
CA ALA A 42 4.20 10.25 20.72
C ALA A 42 2.70 9.90 20.59
N LYS A 43 1.88 10.48 21.49
CA LYS A 43 0.43 10.26 21.51
C LYS A 43 -0.32 11.54 21.21
N PHE A 44 -0.91 11.62 20.02
CA PHE A 44 -1.81 12.69 19.56
C PHE A 44 -3.27 12.22 19.51
N TYR A 45 -3.63 11.14 20.22
CA TYR A 45 -5.01 10.65 20.29
C TYR A 45 -5.99 11.78 20.64
N LYS A 46 -6.98 12.03 19.78
CA LYS A 46 -7.96 13.13 19.88
C LYS A 46 -7.37 14.56 19.93
N ALA A 47 -6.11 14.76 19.55
CA ALA A 47 -5.49 16.08 19.53
C ALA A 47 -6.03 16.96 18.39
N ASN A 48 -6.11 18.27 18.59
CA ASN A 48 -6.50 19.23 17.57
C ASN A 48 -5.27 19.89 16.94
N LEU A 49 -4.85 19.40 15.78
CA LEU A 49 -3.69 19.84 14.99
C LEU A 49 -4.12 20.66 13.75
N ARG A 50 -5.24 21.39 13.85
CA ARG A 50 -5.72 22.22 12.73
C ARG A 50 -4.66 23.22 12.30
N ASN A 51 -4.44 23.36 11.00
CA ASN A 51 -3.49 24.32 10.42
C ASN A 51 -2.03 24.17 10.92
N SER A 52 -1.68 23.05 11.55
CA SER A 52 -0.32 22.80 12.06
C SER A 52 0.62 22.33 10.95
N VAL A 53 1.91 22.58 11.07
CA VAL A 53 2.93 22.16 10.09
C VAL A 53 3.67 20.94 10.63
N LEU A 54 3.68 19.85 9.88
CA LEU A 54 4.36 18.59 10.18
C LEU A 54 5.24 18.20 8.99
N THR A 55 6.37 18.88 8.82
CA THR A 55 7.29 18.62 7.70
C THR A 55 8.59 17.98 8.17
N ASN A 56 9.13 17.03 7.40
CA ASN A 56 10.41 16.36 7.70
C ASN A 56 10.46 15.75 9.12
N ILE A 57 9.36 15.20 9.61
CA ILE A 57 9.27 14.66 10.98
C ILE A 57 9.53 13.15 11.03
N ASN A 58 10.05 12.67 12.15
CA ASN A 58 10.00 11.25 12.50
C ASN A 58 8.73 10.95 13.30
N ALA A 59 7.79 10.19 12.74
CA ALA A 59 6.51 9.82 13.35
C ALA A 59 6.31 8.30 13.49
N ASP A 60 7.41 7.56 13.60
CA ASP A 60 7.41 6.13 13.87
C ASP A 60 6.63 5.79 15.15
N GLY A 61 5.64 4.90 15.07
CA GLY A 61 4.86 4.46 16.23
C GLY A 61 3.98 5.55 16.87
N THR A 62 3.83 6.71 16.23
CA THR A 62 3.01 7.81 16.74
C THR A 62 1.52 7.49 16.59
N ASP A 63 0.73 7.77 17.62
CA ASP A 63 -0.72 7.57 17.60
C ASP A 63 -1.45 8.88 17.27
N PHE A 64 -1.97 9.00 16.05
CA PHE A 64 -2.84 10.12 15.66
C PHE A 64 -4.34 9.78 15.74
N SER A 65 -4.75 8.64 16.28
CA SER A 65 -6.14 8.21 16.16
C SER A 65 -7.13 9.24 16.71
N VAL A 66 -8.19 9.54 15.96
CA VAL A 66 -9.22 10.55 16.24
C VAL A 66 -8.67 12.00 16.29
N ALA A 67 -7.41 12.24 15.90
CA ALA A 67 -6.86 13.59 15.83
C ALA A 67 -7.55 14.43 14.75
N ILE A 68 -7.51 15.75 14.88
CA ILE A 68 -8.07 16.68 13.91
C ILE A 68 -6.92 17.37 13.17
N LEU A 69 -6.66 16.93 11.95
CA LEU A 69 -5.59 17.44 11.09
C LEU A 69 -6.10 18.35 9.95
N LYS A 70 -7.32 18.88 10.11
CA LYS A 70 -7.93 19.80 9.14
C LYS A 70 -7.03 21.00 8.85
N GLY A 71 -6.56 21.11 7.61
CA GLY A 71 -5.70 22.20 7.14
C GLY A 71 -4.25 22.11 7.59
N ALA A 72 -3.84 21.04 8.28
CA ALA A 72 -2.45 20.80 8.59
C ALA A 72 -1.61 20.68 7.32
N TYR A 73 -0.31 20.93 7.38
CA TYR A 73 0.60 20.74 6.26
C TYR A 73 1.55 19.59 6.60
N ILE A 74 1.38 18.43 5.97
CA ILE A 74 2.11 17.20 6.31
C ILE A 74 2.91 16.76 5.10
N GLN A 75 4.24 16.75 5.20
CA GLN A 75 5.14 16.36 4.11
C GLN A 75 6.43 15.73 4.63
N ASN A 76 7.01 14.81 3.86
CA ASN A 76 8.30 14.16 4.17
C ASN A 76 8.33 13.56 5.59
N CYS A 77 7.22 12.98 6.02
CA CYS A 77 7.13 12.34 7.32
C CYS A 77 7.58 10.89 7.21
N ARG A 78 8.47 10.46 8.11
CA ARG A 78 8.77 9.05 8.30
C ARG A 78 7.68 8.43 9.19
N ILE A 79 7.11 7.32 8.75
CA ILE A 79 6.10 6.53 9.47
C ILE A 79 6.44 5.03 9.33
N ASN A 80 5.91 4.20 10.22
CA ASN A 80 6.05 2.74 10.15
C ASN A 80 4.72 2.04 10.47
N ASP A 81 4.71 0.71 10.44
CA ASP A 81 3.51 -0.12 10.69
C ASP A 81 2.86 0.09 12.07
N ASN A 82 3.56 0.72 13.02
CA ASN A 82 3.04 1.03 14.34
C ASN A 82 2.40 2.43 14.42
N THR A 83 2.56 3.28 13.41
CA THR A 83 1.95 4.61 13.36
C THR A 83 0.45 4.50 13.08
N LYS A 84 -0.39 5.13 13.90
CA LYS A 84 -1.85 4.97 13.84
C LYS A 84 -2.55 6.22 13.33
N PHE A 85 -3.56 6.03 12.46
CA PHE A 85 -4.36 7.11 11.87
C PHE A 85 -5.88 6.83 11.91
N ASP A 86 -6.32 5.97 12.83
CA ASP A 86 -7.73 5.54 12.90
C ASP A 86 -8.64 6.74 13.18
N ASP A 87 -9.73 6.89 12.42
CA ASP A 87 -10.74 7.95 12.60
C ASP A 87 -10.21 9.40 12.61
N VAL A 88 -9.05 9.65 12.00
CA VAL A 88 -8.50 11.01 11.90
C VAL A 88 -9.40 11.92 11.06
N ILE A 89 -9.66 13.13 11.57
CA ILE A 89 -10.52 14.13 10.94
C ILE A 89 -9.67 15.03 10.03
N TRP A 90 -9.62 14.67 8.74
CA TRP A 90 -8.81 15.35 7.71
C TRP A 90 -9.50 16.55 7.02
N SER A 91 -10.82 16.73 7.18
CA SER A 91 -11.72 17.70 6.50
C SER A 91 -12.22 17.31 5.10
N ARG A 92 -13.53 17.47 4.92
CA ARG A 92 -14.42 17.22 3.75
C ARG A 92 -14.11 18.01 2.46
N LYS A 93 -12.95 18.68 2.41
CA LYS A 93 -12.48 19.54 1.33
C LYS A 93 -10.96 19.63 1.48
N ALA A 94 -10.28 18.50 1.30
CA ALA A 94 -8.83 18.51 1.26
C ALA A 94 -8.42 19.36 0.05
N LYS A 95 -7.63 20.41 0.29
CA LYS A 95 -6.71 20.89 -0.75
C LYS A 95 -5.92 19.66 -1.19
N THR A 96 -5.91 19.40 -2.49
CA THR A 96 -5.19 18.29 -3.13
C THR A 96 -3.71 18.26 -2.70
N GLY A 97 -3.10 17.09 -2.46
CA GLY A 97 -1.62 16.95 -2.45
C GLY A 97 -0.91 16.25 -1.28
N TRP A 98 -1.57 15.48 -0.39
CA TRP A 98 -0.95 15.06 0.89
C TRP A 98 0.00 13.86 0.79
N LEU A 99 -0.16 13.01 -0.23
CA LEU A 99 0.72 11.87 -0.50
C LEU A 99 1.43 12.14 -1.81
N ASP A 100 2.74 12.34 -1.78
CA ASP A 100 3.54 12.61 -2.98
C ASP A 100 4.32 11.36 -3.41
N PHE A 101 3.81 10.72 -4.46
CA PHE A 101 4.43 9.62 -5.19
C PHE A 101 5.09 10.10 -6.48
N SER A 102 5.26 11.40 -6.67
CA SER A 102 5.72 11.92 -7.96
C SER A 102 7.11 11.45 -8.33
N ASN A 103 7.28 11.04 -9.59
CA ASN A 103 8.51 10.48 -10.15
C ASN A 103 8.99 9.18 -9.49
N GLN A 104 8.16 8.54 -8.65
CA GLN A 104 8.52 7.28 -8.00
C GLN A 104 8.19 6.06 -8.88
N ASP A 105 8.96 4.98 -8.68
CA ASP A 105 8.64 3.66 -9.21
C ASP A 105 7.90 2.89 -8.12
N ILE A 106 6.58 2.78 -8.25
CA ILE A 106 5.69 2.12 -7.29
C ILE A 106 4.95 0.95 -7.93
N ARG A 107 5.56 0.32 -8.94
CA ARG A 107 4.96 -0.80 -9.67
C ARG A 107 4.53 -1.92 -8.73
N ASN A 108 3.35 -2.49 -8.98
CA ASN A 108 2.73 -3.54 -8.18
C ASN A 108 2.40 -3.16 -6.72
N TYR A 109 2.47 -1.88 -6.36
CA TYR A 109 2.06 -1.44 -5.03
C TYR A 109 0.53 -1.54 -4.88
N SER A 110 0.09 -1.97 -3.70
CA SER A 110 -1.33 -2.19 -3.40
C SER A 110 -1.88 -1.04 -2.56
N PHE A 111 -2.71 -0.20 -3.17
CA PHE A 111 -3.50 0.85 -2.53
C PHE A 111 -4.97 0.43 -2.30
N LYS A 112 -5.24 -0.87 -2.20
CA LYS A 112 -6.60 -1.40 -2.01
C LYS A 112 -7.16 -1.16 -0.59
N ASP A 113 -8.40 -1.57 -0.37
CA ASP A 113 -9.08 -1.61 0.94
C ASP A 113 -9.33 -0.22 1.54
N ASP A 114 -10.11 0.61 0.83
CA ASP A 114 -10.61 1.92 1.30
C ASP A 114 -9.51 2.95 1.65
N GLN A 115 -8.32 2.81 1.07
CA GLN A 115 -7.22 3.77 1.25
C GLN A 115 -7.64 5.18 0.82
N ASN A 116 -7.40 6.16 1.69
CA ASN A 116 -7.66 7.56 1.40
C ASN A 116 -6.47 8.20 0.68
N LEU A 117 -6.58 8.29 -0.64
CA LEU A 117 -5.61 8.92 -1.54
C LEU A 117 -6.13 10.26 -2.11
N VAL A 118 -7.06 10.92 -1.40
CA VAL A 118 -7.66 12.18 -1.84
C VAL A 118 -6.55 13.21 -2.04
N GLY A 119 -6.43 13.71 -3.27
CA GLY A 119 -5.42 14.68 -3.62
C GLY A 119 -4.01 14.12 -3.84
N ALA A 120 -3.77 12.82 -3.72
CA ALA A 120 -2.42 12.27 -3.84
C ALA A 120 -1.74 12.66 -5.17
N ASN A 121 -0.45 12.98 -5.14
CA ASN A 121 0.33 13.36 -6.30
C ASN A 121 1.09 12.15 -6.86
N PHE A 122 0.59 11.57 -7.95
CA PHE A 122 1.26 10.51 -8.70
C PHE A 122 2.03 11.04 -9.91
N ARG A 123 2.28 12.36 -10.03
CA ARG A 123 2.85 12.95 -11.25
C ARG A 123 4.14 12.24 -11.69
N ASN A 124 4.22 11.81 -12.95
CA ASN A 124 5.36 11.08 -13.52
C ASN A 124 5.72 9.75 -12.84
N ALA A 125 4.87 9.23 -11.93
CA ALA A 125 5.11 7.95 -11.28
C ALA A 125 4.96 6.76 -12.24
N ASP A 126 5.67 5.67 -11.98
CA ASP A 126 5.41 4.38 -12.61
C ASP A 126 4.47 3.56 -11.73
N ILE A 127 3.19 3.54 -12.11
CA ILE A 127 2.11 2.86 -11.36
C ILE A 127 1.68 1.56 -12.05
N ARG A 128 2.52 0.99 -12.91
CA ARG A 128 2.17 -0.26 -13.61
C ARG A 128 1.95 -1.39 -12.63
N GLY A 129 0.80 -2.04 -12.76
CA GLY A 129 0.37 -3.12 -11.89
C GLY A 129 -0.06 -2.72 -10.48
N CYS A 130 -0.15 -1.43 -10.16
CA CYS A 130 -0.75 -1.00 -8.90
C CYS A 130 -2.22 -1.41 -8.80
N ASP A 131 -2.66 -1.75 -7.60
CA ASP A 131 -4.06 -2.01 -7.29
C ASP A 131 -4.66 -0.82 -6.53
N PHE A 132 -5.66 -0.16 -7.13
CA PHE A 132 -6.40 0.95 -6.51
C PHE A 132 -7.85 0.58 -6.17
N THR A 133 -8.15 -0.72 -6.08
CA THR A 133 -9.53 -1.20 -5.83
C THR A 133 -10.05 -0.66 -4.50
N ASN A 134 -11.21 -0.01 -4.54
CA ASN A 134 -11.86 0.67 -3.40
C ASN A 134 -11.06 1.87 -2.83
N ALA A 135 -9.97 2.31 -3.44
CA ALA A 135 -9.25 3.50 -2.98
C ALA A 135 -10.03 4.79 -3.29
N ASN A 136 -10.00 5.75 -2.35
CA ASN A 136 -10.52 7.09 -2.59
C ASN A 136 -9.47 7.97 -3.27
N LEU A 137 -9.58 8.14 -4.59
CA LEU A 137 -8.68 8.91 -5.44
C LEU A 137 -9.17 10.34 -5.76
N GLU A 138 -10.15 10.87 -5.01
CA GLU A 138 -10.74 12.18 -5.32
C GLU A 138 -9.66 13.27 -5.39
N GLY A 139 -9.52 13.93 -6.54
CA GLY A 139 -8.55 15.01 -6.73
C GLY A 139 -7.07 14.59 -6.82
N ALA A 140 -6.77 13.30 -6.91
CA ALA A 140 -5.40 12.82 -7.12
C ALA A 140 -4.83 13.26 -8.50
N ASN A 141 -3.54 13.58 -8.54
CA ASN A 141 -2.83 14.05 -9.73
C ASN A 141 -2.08 12.90 -10.41
N PHE A 142 -2.60 12.42 -11.54
CA PHE A 142 -1.98 11.39 -12.38
C PHE A 142 -1.27 11.95 -13.62
N SER A 143 -0.83 13.22 -13.61
CA SER A 143 -0.18 13.79 -14.80
C SER A 143 1.14 13.08 -15.14
N GLY A 144 1.27 12.57 -16.37
CA GLY A 144 2.52 11.94 -16.84
C GLY A 144 2.82 10.56 -16.26
N VAL A 145 1.87 9.91 -15.57
CA VAL A 145 2.08 8.56 -15.05
C VAL A 145 2.32 7.52 -16.16
N LYS A 146 3.15 6.51 -15.84
CA LYS A 146 3.21 5.28 -16.62
C LYS A 146 2.20 4.29 -16.05
N THR A 147 1.24 3.87 -16.86
CA THR A 147 0.18 2.93 -16.46
C THR A 147 0.23 1.66 -17.30
N GLY A 148 -0.58 0.67 -16.92
CA GLY A 148 -0.66 -0.62 -17.61
C GLY A 148 -0.19 -1.78 -16.75
N ARG A 149 0.02 -2.94 -17.39
CA ARG A 149 0.52 -4.14 -16.71
C ARG A 149 1.98 -3.97 -16.34
N SER A 150 2.36 -4.47 -15.18
CA SER A 150 3.78 -4.65 -14.87
C SER A 150 4.35 -5.83 -15.65
N ARG A 151 5.67 -5.87 -15.81
CA ARG A 151 6.35 -7.04 -16.41
C ARG A 151 6.01 -8.34 -15.68
N THR A 152 5.84 -8.28 -14.36
CA THR A 152 5.44 -9.43 -13.53
C THR A 152 4.04 -9.91 -13.91
N GLN A 153 3.08 -9.00 -14.05
CA GLN A 153 1.71 -9.34 -14.48
C GLN A 153 1.68 -9.89 -15.92
N GLU A 154 2.52 -9.37 -16.81
CA GLU A 154 2.65 -9.91 -18.17
C GLU A 154 3.22 -11.33 -18.17
N ILE A 155 4.26 -11.60 -17.38
CA ILE A 155 4.83 -12.96 -17.24
C ILE A 155 3.79 -13.93 -16.66
N ILE A 156 3.07 -13.52 -15.62
CA ILE A 156 2.00 -14.34 -15.03
C ILE A 156 0.91 -14.64 -16.06
N LEU A 157 0.48 -13.63 -16.83
CA LEU A 157 -0.52 -13.83 -17.88
C LEU A 157 -0.03 -14.80 -18.96
N MET A 158 1.22 -14.64 -19.43
CA MET A 158 1.83 -15.56 -20.39
C MET A 158 1.92 -16.99 -19.83
N ALA A 159 2.31 -17.15 -18.56
CA ALA A 159 2.39 -18.45 -17.90
C ALA A 159 1.02 -19.13 -17.79
N VAL A 160 -0.03 -18.37 -17.44
CA VAL A 160 -1.41 -18.88 -17.40
C VAL A 160 -1.86 -19.35 -18.78
N VAL A 161 -1.64 -18.54 -19.82
CA VAL A 161 -2.00 -18.90 -21.21
C VAL A 161 -1.24 -20.16 -21.65
N PHE A 162 0.07 -20.24 -21.37
CA PHE A 162 0.89 -21.39 -21.73
C PHE A 162 0.45 -22.65 -20.99
N GLY A 163 0.10 -22.54 -19.70
CA GLY A 163 -0.46 -23.64 -18.91
C GLY A 163 -1.77 -24.17 -19.51
N ILE A 164 -2.69 -23.28 -19.90
CA ILE A 164 -3.95 -23.67 -20.56
C ILE A 164 -3.69 -24.37 -21.89
N LEU A 165 -2.75 -23.88 -22.69
CA LEU A 165 -2.40 -24.50 -23.98
C LEU A 165 -1.81 -25.90 -23.80
N ILE A 166 -0.88 -26.09 -22.87
CA ILE A 166 -0.30 -27.40 -22.56
C ILE A 166 -1.39 -28.37 -22.11
N GLN A 167 -2.33 -27.92 -21.26
CA GLN A 167 -3.46 -28.74 -20.83
C GLN A 167 -4.34 -29.19 -22.00
N GLY A 168 -4.65 -28.29 -22.94
CA GLY A 168 -5.43 -28.64 -24.14
C GLY A 168 -4.74 -29.68 -25.02
N VAL A 169 -3.44 -29.53 -25.28
CA VAL A 169 -2.64 -30.50 -26.05
C VAL A 169 -2.57 -31.85 -25.34
N PHE A 170 -2.38 -31.85 -24.02
CA PHE A 170 -2.31 -33.09 -23.25
C PHE A 170 -3.67 -33.82 -23.20
N ALA A 171 -4.76 -33.08 -22.99
CA ALA A 171 -6.12 -33.63 -23.00
C ALA A 171 -6.46 -34.27 -24.36
N SER A 172 -6.12 -33.62 -25.47
CA SER A 172 -6.33 -34.18 -26.81
C SER A 172 -5.46 -35.43 -27.08
N ALA A 173 -4.22 -35.48 -26.58
CA ALA A 173 -3.36 -36.65 -26.69
C ALA A 173 -3.90 -37.88 -25.92
N VAL A 174 -4.45 -37.66 -24.73
CA VAL A 174 -5.14 -38.71 -23.96
C VAL A 174 -6.41 -39.15 -24.69
N ALA A 175 -7.24 -38.21 -25.17
CA ALA A 175 -8.45 -38.56 -25.91
C ALA A 175 -8.16 -39.44 -27.13
N PHE A 176 -7.11 -39.13 -27.92
CA PHE A 176 -6.76 -39.88 -29.12
C PHE A 176 -6.18 -41.27 -28.83
N LYS A 177 -5.37 -41.43 -27.77
CA LYS A 177 -4.79 -42.72 -27.38
C LYS A 177 -5.81 -43.70 -26.80
N PHE A 178 -6.89 -43.19 -26.22
CA PHE A 178 -7.85 -44.01 -25.45
C PHE A 178 -9.22 -44.14 -26.13
N VAL A 179 -9.35 -43.79 -27.42
CA VAL A 179 -10.59 -43.95 -28.21
C VAL A 179 -11.15 -45.38 -28.14
N ASN A 180 -10.27 -46.38 -28.04
CA ASN A 180 -10.63 -47.81 -27.96
C ASN A 180 -10.30 -48.45 -26.61
N ALA A 181 -10.00 -47.66 -25.58
CA ALA A 181 -9.61 -48.18 -24.27
C ALA A 181 -10.82 -48.52 -23.40
N SER A 182 -10.61 -49.40 -22.43
CA SER A 182 -11.65 -49.71 -21.44
C SER A 182 -11.97 -48.47 -20.57
N LEU A 183 -13.18 -48.45 -20.00
CA LEU A 183 -13.64 -47.34 -19.15
C LEU A 183 -12.69 -47.06 -17.97
N ILE A 184 -12.03 -48.11 -17.45
CA ILE A 184 -11.11 -48.05 -16.31
C ILE A 184 -9.78 -47.41 -16.72
N GLU A 185 -9.23 -47.78 -17.87
CA GLU A 185 -7.99 -47.20 -18.40
C GLU A 185 -8.17 -45.72 -18.75
N PHE A 186 -9.33 -45.36 -19.30
CA PHE A 186 -9.69 -43.96 -19.55
C PHE A 186 -9.77 -43.16 -18.25
N ALA A 187 -10.44 -43.70 -17.21
CA ALA A 187 -10.57 -43.01 -15.92
C ALA A 187 -9.20 -42.77 -15.25
N GLY A 188 -8.30 -43.76 -15.27
CA GLY A 188 -6.94 -43.60 -14.72
C GLY A 188 -6.10 -42.57 -15.48
N ALA A 189 -6.20 -42.56 -16.82
CA ALA A 189 -5.51 -41.60 -17.66
C ALA A 189 -6.00 -40.16 -17.43
N VAL A 190 -7.31 -39.96 -17.27
CA VAL A 190 -7.91 -38.64 -16.97
C VAL A 190 -7.40 -38.10 -15.63
N VAL A 191 -7.36 -38.92 -14.58
CA VAL A 191 -6.87 -38.50 -13.26
C VAL A 191 -5.38 -38.11 -13.31
N GLY A 192 -4.53 -38.92 -13.96
CA GLY A 192 -3.11 -38.58 -14.13
C GLY A 192 -2.88 -37.32 -14.97
N SER A 193 -3.74 -37.09 -15.97
CA SER A 193 -3.66 -35.94 -16.88
C SER A 193 -4.09 -34.61 -16.26
N LEU A 194 -4.92 -34.64 -15.23
CA LEU A 194 -5.33 -33.44 -14.50
C LEU A 194 -4.29 -33.06 -13.45
N VAL A 195 -3.80 -34.02 -12.68
CA VAL A 195 -2.98 -33.73 -11.48
C VAL A 195 -1.56 -33.24 -11.83
N PHE A 196 -0.90 -33.81 -12.83
CA PHE A 196 0.48 -33.45 -13.18
C PHE A 196 0.64 -32.03 -13.75
N PRO A 197 -0.14 -31.61 -14.76
CA PRO A 197 -0.04 -30.27 -15.33
C PRO A 197 -0.55 -29.19 -14.35
N LEU A 198 -1.58 -29.49 -13.56
CA LEU A 198 -2.04 -28.57 -12.51
C LEU A 198 -0.94 -28.35 -11.47
N GLY A 199 -0.21 -29.39 -11.06
CA GLY A 199 0.92 -29.27 -10.16
C GLY A 199 2.01 -28.33 -10.70
N ILE A 200 2.45 -28.53 -11.95
CA ILE A 200 3.47 -27.68 -12.59
C ILE A 200 2.99 -26.23 -12.68
N THR A 201 1.75 -26.01 -13.13
CA THR A 201 1.17 -24.67 -13.28
C THR A 201 1.05 -23.99 -11.92
N PHE A 202 0.65 -24.72 -10.88
CA PHE A 202 0.53 -24.20 -9.52
C PHE A 202 1.89 -23.85 -8.91
N THR A 203 2.91 -24.70 -9.09
CA THR A 203 4.28 -24.40 -8.64
C THR A 203 4.85 -23.18 -9.38
N PHE A 204 4.59 -23.05 -10.68
CA PHE A 204 5.02 -21.89 -11.46
C PHE A 204 4.34 -20.62 -10.96
N LEU A 205 3.01 -20.63 -10.81
CA LEU A 205 2.25 -19.49 -10.28
C LEU A 205 2.70 -19.11 -8.87
N PHE A 206 2.99 -20.09 -8.00
CA PHE A 206 3.48 -19.86 -6.64
C PHE A 206 4.87 -19.19 -6.62
N ILE A 207 5.80 -19.61 -7.50
CA ILE A 207 7.12 -18.99 -7.61
C ILE A 207 7.00 -17.51 -8.04
N PHE A 208 6.15 -17.22 -9.03
CA PHE A 208 6.00 -15.87 -9.57
C PHE A 208 5.07 -14.97 -8.74
N SER A 209 4.19 -15.52 -7.91
CA SER A 209 3.36 -14.74 -6.97
C SER A 209 4.12 -14.32 -5.70
N LEU A 210 5.16 -15.07 -5.32
CA LEU A 210 6.04 -14.73 -4.19
C LEU A 210 7.13 -13.72 -4.54
N ALA A 211 7.54 -13.62 -5.81
CA ALA A 211 8.55 -12.66 -6.27
C ALA A 211 8.26 -11.19 -5.88
N PRO A 212 7.03 -10.64 -6.05
CA PRO A 212 6.75 -9.26 -5.66
C PRO A 212 6.67 -9.03 -4.14
N ILE A 213 6.56 -10.08 -3.32
CA ILE A 213 6.56 -9.95 -1.85
C ILE A 213 7.97 -9.65 -1.32
N VAL A 214 9.02 -10.13 -2.00
CA VAL A 214 10.41 -9.91 -1.59
C VAL A 214 10.89 -8.51 -1.95
N ASP A 215 10.49 -7.99 -3.13
CA ASP A 215 10.91 -6.65 -3.57
C ASP A 215 10.25 -5.52 -2.73
N ASN A 216 9.01 -5.71 -2.27
CA ASN A 216 8.31 -4.73 -1.43
C ASN A 216 8.88 -4.61 0.01
N LEU A 217 9.61 -5.61 0.52
CA LEU A 217 10.30 -5.50 1.81
C LEU A 217 11.56 -4.63 1.76
N SER A 218 12.14 -4.44 0.57
CA SER A 218 13.42 -3.72 0.41
C SER A 218 13.29 -2.20 0.29
N PHE A 219 12.08 -1.68 0.07
CA PHE A 219 11.80 -0.25 -0.04
C PHE A 219 11.26 0.40 1.25
N ILE A 220 11.13 -0.37 2.34
CA ILE A 220 10.61 0.11 3.65
C ILE A 220 11.72 0.21 4.71
N LEU A 221 13.01 0.01 4.35
CA LEU A 221 14.15 0.28 5.25
C LEU A 221 14.78 1.65 5.00
#